data_AF-A0A8X6G8V2-F1
#
_entry.id   AF-A0A8X6G8V2-F1
#
_cell.length_a   1.000
_cell.length_b   1.000
_cell.length_c   1.000
_cell.angle_alpha   90.00
_cell.angle_beta   90.00
_cell.angle_gamma   90.00
#
_symmetry.space_group_name_H-M   'P 1'
#
loop_
_entity.id
_entity.type
_entity.pdbx_description
1 polymer ?
#
loop_
_entity_poly.entity_id
_entity_poly.type
_entity_poly.pdbx_seq_one_letter_code
_entity_poly.pdbx_strand_id
1 'polypeptide(L)'
;MSKAGFELTGWVSSTEQQNQEKTKCSVLGLLWEPNTDLLTCDLRNISTEINDTCSKRQLLSISQKIFDPIGFTAPVTLIPKLLMQKAWKNYKLTWDQKLPSEIVEEFKNWLASLEFLKLVQIPRYFGGLVDESTTTLHMFSDASGKAFAACVFLRIDCDNKVKIKLVQAKSRVAPLKKDPITKTKNEMSIPKLELLAAVIGTRLVQSVKTSLNIHSIQTFYWTDSKVMLCWIKNSGTWENLRS
;
A
#
# COMPACT_ATOMS: atom_id res chain seq x y z
N MET A 1 1.16 29.09 13.66
CA MET A 1 0.28 27.98 14.10
C MET A 1 -1.18 28.39 14.26
N SER A 2 -1.52 29.63 14.62
CA SER A 2 -2.90 30.17 14.50
C SER A 2 -3.41 30.30 13.05
N LYS A 3 -2.50 30.38 12.07
CA LYS A 3 -2.83 30.55 10.64
C LYS A 3 -3.46 29.32 9.96
N ALA A 4 -3.56 28.17 10.63
CA ALA A 4 -4.06 26.93 10.05
C ALA A 4 -5.39 26.42 10.66
N GLY A 5 -5.99 27.15 11.61
CA GLY A 5 -7.31 26.82 12.15
C GLY A 5 -7.40 25.53 12.98
N PHE A 6 -6.27 24.96 13.42
CA PHE A 6 -6.26 23.80 14.31
C PHE A 6 -6.23 24.25 15.77
N GLU A 7 -7.30 23.95 16.51
CA GLU A 7 -7.30 24.00 17.97
C GLU A 7 -6.56 22.79 18.51
N LEU A 8 -5.60 23.04 19.39
CA LEU A 8 -4.67 22.04 19.85
C LEU A 8 -5.24 21.38 21.10
N THR A 9 -5.72 20.15 20.95
CA THR A 9 -6.45 19.42 22.00
C THR A 9 -5.54 18.62 22.95
N GLY A 10 -4.24 18.51 22.63
CA GLY A 10 -3.23 17.86 23.45
C GLY A 10 -1.91 17.63 22.71
N TRP A 11 -0.84 17.34 23.45
CA TRP A 11 0.50 17.04 22.94
C TRP A 11 1.02 15.76 23.61
N VAL A 12 1.65 14.90 22.83
CA VAL A 12 2.32 13.67 23.30
C VAL A 12 3.72 13.65 22.70
N SER A 13 4.74 13.40 23.52
CA SER A 13 6.14 13.39 23.12
C SER A 13 6.80 12.04 23.40
N SER A 14 7.77 11.66 22.57
CA SER A 14 8.63 10.50 22.81
C SER A 14 9.84 10.80 23.69
N THR A 15 10.11 12.06 24.03
CA THR A 15 11.32 12.48 24.78
C THR A 15 11.11 12.68 26.28
N GLU A 16 9.87 12.77 26.76
CA GLU A 16 9.58 12.99 28.18
C GLU A 16 8.90 11.75 28.76
N GLN A 17 9.52 11.15 29.79
CA GLN A 17 8.88 10.13 30.64
C GLN A 17 7.80 10.80 31.49
N GLN A 18 6.65 11.12 30.89
CA GLN A 18 5.46 11.34 31.68
C GLN A 18 4.93 9.97 32.13
N ASN A 19 4.61 9.87 33.43
CA ASN A 19 3.93 8.73 34.08
C ASN A 19 2.49 8.54 33.54
N GLN A 20 2.32 8.57 32.22
CA GLN A 20 1.06 8.28 31.55
C GLN A 20 1.07 6.79 31.22
N GLU A 21 0.08 6.09 31.76
CA GLU A 21 -0.25 4.71 31.43
C GLU A 21 -0.13 4.47 29.93
N LYS A 22 0.26 3.24 29.56
CA LYS A 22 0.46 2.70 28.19
C LYS A 22 -0.68 3.01 27.20
N THR A 23 -0.87 4.25 26.79
CA THR A 23 -1.95 4.65 25.89
C THR A 23 -1.36 4.95 24.52
N LYS A 24 -1.44 3.98 23.62
CA LYS A 24 -1.31 4.21 22.19
C LYS A 24 -2.21 5.38 21.79
N CYS A 25 -1.67 6.36 21.10
CA CYS A 25 -2.43 7.51 20.63
C CYS A 25 -2.68 7.42 19.12
N SER A 26 -3.78 8.00 18.65
CA SER A 26 -4.06 8.04 17.21
C SER A 26 -3.29 9.17 16.54
N VAL A 27 -2.60 8.87 15.43
CA VAL A 27 -1.88 9.84 14.60
C VAL A 27 -2.25 9.58 13.15
N LEU A 28 -2.93 10.54 12.52
CA LEU A 28 -3.38 10.44 11.11
C LEU A 28 -4.11 9.12 10.81
N GLY A 29 -4.94 8.63 11.75
CA GLY A 29 -5.68 7.37 11.59
C GLY A 29 -4.88 6.08 11.84
N LEU A 30 -3.59 6.19 12.17
CA LEU A 30 -2.75 5.09 12.67
C LEU A 30 -2.65 5.13 14.20
N LEU A 31 -2.17 4.05 14.81
CA LEU A 31 -1.83 4.00 16.23
C LEU A 31 -0.32 4.16 16.40
N TRP A 32 0.08 5.18 17.17
CA TRP A 32 1.46 5.43 17.53
C TRP A 32 1.72 5.00 18.98
N GLU A 33 2.79 4.26 19.19
CA GLU A 33 3.33 3.88 20.50
C GLU A 33 4.52 4.79 20.83
N PRO A 34 4.39 5.78 21.74
CA PRO A 34 5.44 6.78 21.98
C PRO A 34 6.74 6.19 22.51
N ASN A 35 6.67 5.14 23.32
CA ASN A 35 7.83 4.52 23.98
C ASN A 35 8.76 3.82 22.99
N THR A 36 8.20 3.16 21.98
CA THR A 36 8.97 2.40 20.97
C THR A 36 9.08 3.14 19.64
N ASP A 37 8.36 4.23 19.48
CA ASP A 37 8.24 5.02 18.25
C ASP A 37 7.77 4.21 17.02
N LEU A 38 6.84 3.29 17.25
CA LEU A 38 6.28 2.42 16.23
C LEU A 38 4.87 2.85 15.83
N LEU A 39 4.58 2.73 14.54
CA LEU A 39 3.24 2.88 13.97
C LEU A 39 2.62 1.50 13.73
N THR A 40 1.33 1.40 14.05
CA THR A 40 0.50 0.21 13.82
C THR A 40 -0.85 0.62 13.23
N CYS A 41 -1.51 -0.31 12.56
CA CYS A 41 -2.84 -0.05 12.01
C CYS A 41 -3.89 0.05 13.12
N ASP A 42 -4.82 1.00 13.01
CA ASP A 42 -5.99 1.07 13.90
C ASP A 42 -7.09 0.14 13.39
N LEU A 43 -7.39 -0.91 14.16
CA LEU A 43 -8.42 -1.90 13.82
C LEU A 43 -9.61 -1.88 14.80
N ARG A 44 -9.62 -0.92 15.75
CA ARG A 44 -10.62 -0.90 16.85
C ARG A 44 -12.07 -0.79 16.36
N ASN A 45 -12.27 -0.15 15.21
CA ASN A 45 -13.61 0.12 14.65
C ASN A 45 -14.07 -0.91 13.62
N ILE A 46 -13.35 -2.01 13.45
CA ILE A 46 -13.66 -3.07 12.48
C ILE A 46 -14.37 -4.21 13.21
N SER A 47 -15.65 -4.42 12.87
CA SER A 47 -16.38 -5.61 13.28
C SER A 47 -15.86 -6.81 12.51
N THR A 48 -15.52 -7.88 13.22
CA THR A 48 -15.21 -9.20 12.64
C THR A 48 -16.47 -9.98 12.29
N GLU A 49 -17.62 -9.58 12.84
CA GLU A 49 -18.90 -10.21 12.57
C GLU A 49 -19.54 -9.60 11.32
N ILE A 50 -19.83 -10.46 10.34
CA ILE A 50 -20.56 -10.12 9.13
C ILE A 50 -21.72 -11.09 8.97
N ASN A 51 -22.92 -10.54 8.83
CA ASN A 51 -24.12 -11.31 8.52
C ASN A 51 -24.06 -11.89 7.10
N ASP A 52 -24.72 -13.03 6.88
CA ASP A 52 -24.81 -13.69 5.57
C ASP A 52 -25.51 -12.88 4.48
N THR A 53 -25.98 -11.67 4.80
CA THR A 53 -26.54 -10.68 3.87
C THR A 53 -25.51 -9.66 3.38
N CYS A 54 -24.21 -9.95 3.54
CA CYS A 54 -23.13 -9.04 3.15
C CYS A 54 -23.29 -8.50 1.73
N SER A 55 -23.39 -7.18 1.59
CA SER A 55 -23.49 -6.49 0.30
C SER A 55 -22.16 -5.90 -0.15
N LYS A 56 -22.06 -5.48 -1.43
CA LYS A 56 -20.88 -4.74 -1.91
C LYS A 56 -20.63 -3.48 -1.09
N ARG A 57 -21.68 -2.77 -0.69
CA ARG A 57 -21.55 -1.57 0.14
C ARG A 57 -20.89 -1.89 1.47
N GLN A 58 -21.32 -2.97 2.13
CA GLN A 58 -20.74 -3.40 3.40
C GLN A 58 -19.29 -3.86 3.24
N LEU A 59 -18.99 -4.67 2.21
CA LEU A 59 -17.62 -5.09 1.90
C LEU A 59 -16.71 -3.87 1.73
N LEU A 60 -17.13 -2.88 0.93
CA LEU A 60 -16.36 -1.66 0.70
C LEU A 60 -16.20 -0.86 1.99
N SER A 61 -17.30 -0.63 2.72
CA SER A 61 -17.30 0.16 3.95
C SER A 61 -16.32 -0.40 4.96
N ILE A 62 -16.36 -1.71 5.22
CA ILE A 62 -15.46 -2.40 6.14
C ILE A 62 -14.01 -2.30 5.65
N SER A 63 -13.78 -2.55 4.36
CA SER A 63 -12.43 -2.51 3.78
C SER A 63 -11.78 -1.12 3.86
N GLN A 64 -12.57 -0.06 3.74
CA GLN A 64 -12.10 1.33 3.81
C GLN A 64 -11.89 1.83 5.25
N LYS A 65 -12.31 1.08 6.27
CA LYS A 65 -11.97 1.40 7.67
C LYS A 65 -10.48 1.19 7.97
N ILE A 66 -9.80 0.34 7.19
CA ILE A 66 -8.34 0.20 7.26
C ILE A 66 -7.74 1.41 6.56
N PHE A 67 -7.38 2.41 7.36
CA PHE A 67 -6.72 3.61 6.87
C PHE A 67 -5.21 3.47 6.98
N ASP A 68 -4.53 3.61 5.86
CA ASP A 68 -3.08 3.50 5.78
C ASP A 68 -2.51 4.47 4.72
N PRO A 69 -1.99 5.63 5.14
CA PRO A 69 -1.40 6.60 4.23
C PRO A 69 -0.02 6.18 3.70
N ILE A 70 0.68 5.28 4.40
CA ILE A 70 2.04 4.81 4.07
C ILE A 70 1.96 3.63 3.07
N GLY A 71 0.95 2.78 3.21
CA GLY A 71 0.70 1.63 2.35
C GLY A 71 1.37 0.32 2.80
N PHE A 72 1.84 0.21 4.05
CA PHE A 72 2.39 -1.03 4.60
C PHE A 72 1.34 -2.16 4.71
N THR A 73 0.06 -1.81 4.77
CA THR A 73 -1.10 -2.72 4.73
C THR A 73 -1.53 -3.06 3.30
N ALA A 74 -0.83 -2.56 2.27
CA ALA A 74 -1.21 -2.75 0.86
C ALA A 74 -1.42 -4.21 0.44
N PRO A 75 -0.66 -5.22 0.94
CA PRO A 75 -0.92 -6.63 0.64
C PRO A 75 -2.26 -7.10 1.21
N VAL A 76 -2.58 -6.71 2.45
CA VAL A 76 -3.81 -7.11 3.15
C VAL A 76 -5.02 -6.42 2.54
N THR A 77 -4.92 -5.12 2.24
CA THR A 77 -6.03 -4.35 1.64
C THR A 77 -6.23 -4.63 0.15
N LEU A 78 -5.35 -5.41 -0.49
CA LEU A 78 -5.52 -5.81 -1.89
C LEU A 78 -6.64 -6.84 -2.05
N ILE A 79 -6.75 -7.79 -1.11
CA ILE A 79 -7.74 -8.88 -1.14
C ILE A 79 -9.17 -8.36 -1.30
N PRO A 80 -9.70 -7.46 -0.45
CA PRO A 80 -11.05 -6.95 -0.62
C PRO A 80 -11.25 -6.16 -1.92
N LYS A 81 -10.21 -5.50 -2.44
CA LYS A 81 -10.29 -4.82 -3.75
C LYS A 81 -10.46 -5.82 -4.88
N LEU A 82 -9.79 -6.99 -4.80
CA LEU A 82 -9.97 -8.09 -5.75
C LEU A 82 -11.36 -8.72 -5.63
N LEU A 83 -11.86 -8.93 -4.41
CA LEU A 83 -13.23 -9.42 -4.18
C LEU A 83 -14.28 -8.46 -4.76
N MET A 84 -14.09 -7.15 -4.57
CA MET A 84 -14.95 -6.14 -5.18
C MET A 84 -14.94 -6.21 -6.71
N GLN A 85 -13.74 -6.35 -7.30
CA GLN A 85 -13.61 -6.50 -8.74
C GLN A 85 -14.29 -7.79 -9.25
N LYS A 86 -14.14 -8.91 -8.54
CA LYS A 86 -14.79 -10.20 -8.83
C LYS A 86 -16.31 -10.04 -8.79
N ALA A 87 -16.85 -9.38 -7.77
CA ALA A 87 -18.27 -9.09 -7.64
C ALA A 87 -18.81 -8.27 -8.84
N TRP A 88 -18.06 -7.25 -9.28
CA TRP A 88 -18.44 -6.42 -10.43
C TRP A 88 -18.28 -7.11 -11.79
N LYS A 89 -17.26 -7.96 -11.95
CA LYS A 89 -16.99 -8.66 -13.22
C LYS A 89 -18.04 -9.74 -13.47
N ASN A 90 -18.41 -10.49 -12.44
CA ASN A 90 -19.13 -11.76 -12.63
C ASN A 90 -20.65 -11.66 -12.37
N TYR A 91 -21.13 -10.80 -11.48
CA TYR A 91 -22.50 -10.92 -10.96
C TYR A 91 -23.45 -9.75 -11.29
N LYS A 92 -22.96 -8.66 -11.89
CA LYS A 92 -23.76 -7.44 -12.24
C LYS A 92 -24.69 -6.94 -11.11
N LEU A 93 -24.34 -7.18 -9.85
CA LEU A 93 -25.17 -6.84 -8.70
C LEU A 93 -25.28 -5.32 -8.50
N THR A 94 -26.32 -4.85 -7.81
CA THR A 94 -26.40 -3.48 -7.26
C THR A 94 -25.65 -3.39 -5.92
N TRP A 95 -25.51 -2.20 -5.34
CA TRP A 95 -24.68 -1.99 -4.14
C TRP A 95 -25.15 -2.74 -2.89
N ASP A 96 -26.46 -2.90 -2.75
CA ASP A 96 -27.12 -3.41 -1.54
C ASP A 96 -27.62 -4.85 -1.70
N GLN A 97 -27.41 -5.45 -2.87
CA GLN A 97 -27.70 -6.87 -3.10
C GLN A 97 -26.69 -7.77 -2.39
N LYS A 98 -27.20 -8.90 -1.89
CA LYS A 98 -26.42 -9.96 -1.24
C LYS A 98 -25.35 -10.50 -2.19
N LEU A 99 -24.12 -10.60 -1.69
CA LEU A 99 -23.01 -11.22 -2.41
C LEU A 99 -23.16 -12.75 -2.46
N PRO A 100 -22.63 -13.40 -3.50
CA PRO A 100 -22.50 -14.86 -3.57
C PRO A 100 -21.72 -15.41 -2.37
N SER A 101 -22.08 -16.61 -1.91
CA SER A 101 -21.47 -17.26 -0.74
C SER A 101 -19.94 -17.34 -0.85
N GLU A 102 -19.43 -17.71 -2.02
CA GLU A 102 -17.98 -17.77 -2.31
C GLU A 102 -17.25 -16.46 -1.94
N ILE A 103 -17.79 -15.31 -2.36
CA ILE A 103 -17.18 -13.99 -2.06
C ILE A 103 -17.30 -13.67 -0.57
N VAL A 104 -18.42 -14.03 0.05
CA VAL A 104 -18.66 -13.79 1.49
C VAL A 104 -17.70 -14.62 2.33
N GLU A 105 -17.47 -15.89 1.99
CA GLU A 105 -16.53 -16.79 2.66
C GLU A 105 -15.09 -16.29 2.53
N GLU A 106 -14.65 -15.92 1.32
CA GLU A 106 -13.31 -15.31 1.13
C GLU A 106 -13.17 -14.02 1.95
N PHE A 107 -14.22 -13.20 2.05
CA PHE A 107 -14.20 -11.97 2.84
C PHE A 107 -14.18 -12.22 4.35
N LYS A 108 -14.89 -13.25 4.84
CA LYS A 108 -14.84 -13.69 6.24
C LYS A 108 -13.44 -14.20 6.61
N ASN A 109 -12.81 -14.97 5.74
CA ASN A 109 -11.43 -15.43 5.93
C ASN A 109 -10.44 -14.26 6.00
N TRP A 110 -10.60 -13.28 5.12
CA TRP A 110 -9.83 -12.04 5.16
C TRP A 110 -10.03 -11.29 6.47
N LEU A 111 -11.27 -11.14 6.95
CA LEU A 111 -11.55 -10.50 8.24
C LEU A 111 -10.88 -11.21 9.41
N ALA A 112 -10.97 -12.54 9.47
CA ALA A 112 -10.32 -13.32 10.52
C ALA A 112 -8.80 -13.04 10.53
N SER A 113 -8.17 -12.99 9.37
CA SER A 113 -6.74 -12.69 9.24
C SER A 113 -6.31 -11.27 9.65
N LEU A 114 -7.25 -10.32 9.83
CA LEU A 114 -6.91 -8.96 10.24
C LEU A 114 -6.28 -8.90 11.64
N GLU A 115 -6.49 -9.92 12.47
CA GLU A 115 -5.84 -9.97 13.78
C GLU A 115 -4.30 -9.97 13.67
N PHE A 116 -3.75 -10.62 12.65
CA PHE A 116 -2.31 -10.66 12.39
C PHE A 116 -1.76 -9.29 11.96
N LEU A 117 -2.59 -8.41 11.41
CA LEU A 117 -2.17 -7.06 11.03
C LEU A 117 -1.78 -6.22 12.25
N LYS A 118 -2.24 -6.58 13.46
CA LYS A 118 -1.81 -5.96 14.73
C LYS A 118 -0.33 -6.20 15.04
N LEU A 119 0.25 -7.26 14.48
CA LEU A 119 1.67 -7.63 14.64
C LEU A 119 2.58 -6.84 13.70
N VAL A 120 2.03 -6.22 12.66
CA VAL A 120 2.80 -5.42 11.72
C VAL A 120 3.06 -4.05 12.31
N GLN A 121 4.34 -3.76 12.56
CA GLN A 121 4.82 -2.51 13.13
C GLN A 121 5.85 -1.89 12.19
N ILE A 122 5.76 -0.59 11.98
CA ILE A 122 6.73 0.16 11.18
C ILE A 122 7.33 1.29 12.02
N PRO A 123 8.66 1.47 12.01
CA PRO A 123 9.30 2.61 12.67
C PRO A 123 8.80 3.93 12.08
N ARG A 124 8.35 4.86 12.92
CA ARG A 124 7.93 6.19 12.48
C ARG A 124 9.12 7.05 12.05
N TYR A 125 10.18 7.02 12.84
CA TYR A 125 11.35 7.88 12.65
C TYR A 125 12.39 7.24 11.73
N PHE A 126 12.84 8.01 10.73
CA PHE A 126 13.88 7.57 9.80
C PHE A 126 15.31 7.68 10.35
N GLY A 127 15.55 8.42 11.44
CA GLY A 127 16.88 8.48 12.08
C GLY A 127 17.58 9.84 12.02
N GLY A 128 16.93 10.89 11.50
CA GLY A 128 17.48 12.25 11.43
C GLY A 128 17.12 12.94 10.13
N LEU A 129 17.79 14.07 9.86
CA LEU A 129 17.92 14.57 8.49
C LEU A 129 18.60 13.47 7.67
N VAL A 130 17.99 13.10 6.55
CA VAL A 130 18.53 12.08 5.66
C VAL A 130 19.82 12.63 5.07
N ASP A 131 20.95 12.07 5.49
CA ASP A 131 22.23 12.35 4.86
C ASP A 131 22.27 11.65 3.50
N GLU A 132 22.19 12.44 2.43
CA GLU A 132 22.16 11.94 1.06
C GLU A 132 23.47 11.23 0.65
N SER A 133 24.57 11.42 1.39
CA SER A 133 25.85 10.77 1.10
C SER A 133 25.91 9.31 1.57
N THR A 134 25.15 8.99 2.63
CA THR A 134 25.08 7.65 3.25
C THR A 134 23.73 6.96 3.04
N THR A 135 22.80 7.64 2.37
CA THR A 135 21.44 7.15 2.17
C THR A 135 21.09 7.00 0.69
N THR A 136 20.50 5.87 0.34
CA THR A 136 20.00 5.58 -1.00
C THR A 136 18.52 5.22 -0.96
N LEU A 137 17.81 5.56 -2.03
CA LEU A 137 16.39 5.24 -2.21
C LEU A 137 16.25 4.05 -3.17
N HIS A 138 15.49 3.04 -2.78
CA HIS A 138 15.29 1.83 -3.57
C HIS A 138 13.80 1.63 -3.85
N MET A 139 13.40 1.74 -5.12
CA MET A 139 12.04 1.49 -5.58
C MET A 139 11.97 0.09 -6.18
N PHE A 140 11.03 -0.72 -5.72
CA PHE A 140 10.71 -2.02 -6.31
C PHE A 140 9.32 -1.97 -6.90
N SER A 141 9.16 -2.51 -8.11
CA SER A 141 7.86 -2.64 -8.76
C SER A 141 7.64 -4.06 -9.25
N ASP A 142 6.43 -4.56 -9.07
CA ASP A 142 6.03 -5.91 -9.48
C ASP A 142 4.57 -5.90 -9.98
N ALA A 143 4.24 -6.84 -10.86
CA ALA A 143 2.91 -7.02 -11.40
C ALA A 143 2.53 -8.48 -11.62
N SER A 144 1.28 -8.77 -11.33
CA SER A 144 0.61 -10.03 -11.63
C SER A 144 -0.64 -9.76 -12.47
N GLY A 145 -1.28 -10.81 -13.00
CA GLY A 145 -2.54 -10.67 -13.75
C GLY A 145 -3.68 -10.06 -12.93
N LYS A 146 -3.60 -10.10 -11.59
CA LYS A 146 -4.63 -9.58 -10.69
C LYS A 146 -4.35 -8.16 -10.21
N ALA A 147 -3.09 -7.78 -10.05
CA ALA A 147 -2.70 -6.53 -9.42
C ALA A 147 -1.25 -6.18 -9.73
N PHE A 148 -0.93 -4.89 -9.59
CA PHE A 148 0.44 -4.38 -9.67
C PHE A 148 0.72 -3.46 -8.49
N ALA A 149 1.96 -3.41 -8.06
CA ALA A 149 2.38 -2.68 -6.88
C ALA A 149 3.77 -2.08 -7.05
N ALA A 150 4.06 -1.09 -6.22
CA ALA A 150 5.40 -0.60 -6.02
C ALA A 150 5.61 -0.21 -4.56
N CYS A 151 6.84 -0.36 -4.08
CA CYS A 151 7.26 0.04 -2.75
C CYS A 151 8.62 0.75 -2.81
N VAL A 152 8.82 1.67 -1.88
CA VAL A 152 10.01 2.51 -1.80
C VAL A 152 10.62 2.30 -0.43
N PHE A 153 11.87 1.88 -0.41
CA PHE A 153 12.68 1.71 0.79
C PHE A 153 13.78 2.75 0.85
N LEU A 154 14.03 3.23 2.06
CA LEU A 154 15.23 3.97 2.40
C LEU A 154 16.27 2.99 2.90
N ARG A 155 17.46 3.03 2.32
CA ARG A 155 18.62 2.25 2.75
C ARG A 155 19.64 3.24 3.31
N ILE A 156 19.94 3.12 4.59
CA ILE A 156 20.87 4.00 5.30
C ILE A 156 22.08 3.16 5.70
N ASP A 157 23.26 3.56 5.22
CA ASP A 157 24.54 3.02 5.65
C ASP A 157 24.97 3.74 6.93
N CYS A 158 25.04 3.01 8.05
CA CYS A 158 25.54 3.50 9.32
C CYS A 158 26.80 2.72 9.68
N ASP A 159 27.97 3.27 9.37
CA ASP A 159 29.29 2.67 9.60
C ASP A 159 29.39 1.20 9.12
N ASN A 160 29.03 0.23 9.98
CA ASN A 160 29.07 -1.22 9.72
C ASN A 160 27.68 -1.89 9.70
N LYS A 161 26.60 -1.13 9.68
CA LYS A 161 25.22 -1.66 9.66
C LYS A 161 24.40 -0.98 8.59
N VAL A 162 23.67 -1.78 7.82
CA VAL A 162 22.67 -1.30 6.87
C VAL A 162 21.31 -1.31 7.55
N LYS A 163 20.65 -0.16 7.59
CA LYS A 163 19.26 -0.05 8.05
C LYS A 163 18.36 0.13 6.83
N ILE A 164 17.33 -0.71 6.73
CA ILE A 164 16.33 -0.63 5.66
C ILE A 164 15.00 -0.24 6.29
N LYS A 165 14.37 0.80 5.74
CA LYS A 165 13.08 1.31 6.21
C LYS A 165 12.11 1.46 5.06
N LEU A 166 10.90 0.92 5.20
CA LEU A 166 9.82 1.17 4.24
C LEU A 166 9.38 2.63 4.37
N VAL A 167 9.39 3.38 3.27
CA VAL A 167 8.95 4.78 3.24
C VAL A 167 7.50 4.86 2.77
N GLN A 168 7.19 4.19 1.67
CA GLN A 168 5.84 4.17 1.12
C GLN A 168 5.64 2.95 0.22
N ALA A 169 4.44 2.40 0.19
CA ALA A 169 4.02 1.38 -0.75
C ALA A 169 2.65 1.69 -1.34
N LYS A 170 2.36 1.14 -2.52
CA LYS A 170 1.07 1.29 -3.17
C LYS A 170 0.78 0.06 -4.03
N SER A 171 -0.43 -0.47 -3.88
CA SER A 171 -0.98 -1.51 -4.74
C SER A 171 -2.18 -1.00 -5.50
N ARG A 172 -2.38 -1.51 -6.72
CA ARG A 172 -3.57 -1.27 -7.54
C ARG A 172 -4.03 -2.60 -8.15
N VAL A 173 -5.34 -2.80 -8.15
CA VAL A 173 -5.94 -3.92 -8.87
C VAL A 173 -5.76 -3.72 -10.37
N ALA A 174 -5.45 -4.78 -11.10
CA ALA A 174 -5.28 -4.76 -12.54
C ALA A 174 -6.58 -4.30 -13.22
N PRO A 175 -6.55 -3.21 -14.01
CA PRO A 175 -7.72 -2.78 -14.75
C PRO A 175 -8.23 -3.85 -15.71
N LEU A 176 -9.55 -3.95 -15.81
CA LEU A 176 -10.18 -4.76 -16.84
C LEU A 176 -10.32 -3.90 -18.11
N LYS A 177 -9.74 -4.36 -19.21
CA LYS A 177 -9.90 -3.73 -20.52
C LYS A 177 -11.30 -4.02 -21.03
N LYS A 178 -12.06 -2.98 -21.38
CA LYS A 178 -13.33 -3.17 -22.08
C LYS A 178 -13.03 -3.45 -23.55
N ASP A 179 -13.47 -4.59 -24.04
CA ASP A 179 -13.45 -4.92 -25.45
C ASP A 179 -14.38 -3.96 -26.20
N PRO A 180 -13.91 -3.21 -27.21
CA PRO A 180 -14.72 -2.24 -27.94
C PRO A 180 -15.90 -2.88 -28.68
N ILE A 181 -15.73 -4.13 -29.14
CA ILE A 181 -16.67 -4.85 -30.01
C ILE A 181 -17.62 -5.66 -29.15
N THR A 182 -17.09 -6.53 -28.29
CA THR A 182 -17.92 -7.45 -27.49
C THR A 182 -18.43 -6.82 -26.19
N LYS A 183 -17.94 -5.62 -25.83
CA LYS A 183 -18.21 -4.92 -24.55
C LYS A 183 -17.85 -5.75 -23.31
N THR A 184 -17.14 -6.87 -23.49
CA THR A 184 -16.67 -7.74 -22.40
C THR A 184 -15.47 -7.11 -21.68
N LYS A 185 -15.20 -7.56 -20.46
CA LYS A 185 -14.10 -7.07 -19.63
C LYS A 185 -12.99 -8.11 -19.59
N ASN A 186 -11.95 -7.86 -20.38
CA ASN A 186 -10.79 -8.73 -20.54
C ASN A 186 -9.62 -8.28 -19.67
N GLU A 187 -8.73 -9.21 -19.36
CA GLU A 187 -7.53 -8.94 -18.57
C GLU A 187 -6.48 -8.22 -19.42
N MET A 188 -5.68 -7.37 -18.78
CA MET A 188 -4.52 -6.75 -19.44
C MET A 188 -3.34 -7.72 -19.45
N SER A 189 -2.47 -7.58 -20.45
CA SER A 189 -1.25 -8.38 -20.52
C SER A 189 -0.29 -8.04 -19.38
N ILE A 190 0.45 -9.05 -18.91
CA ILE A 190 1.44 -8.91 -17.85
C ILE A 190 2.48 -7.81 -18.18
N PRO A 191 3.08 -7.73 -19.38
CA PRO A 191 4.04 -6.67 -19.71
C PRO A 191 3.49 -5.25 -19.55
N LYS A 192 2.20 -5.06 -19.84
CA LYS A 192 1.56 -3.75 -19.65
C LYS A 192 1.35 -3.44 -18.17
N LEU A 193 1.01 -4.44 -17.36
CA LEU A 193 0.85 -4.29 -15.92
C LEU A 193 2.20 -4.03 -15.24
N GLU A 194 3.28 -4.67 -15.67
CA GLU A 194 4.66 -4.40 -15.21
C GLU A 194 5.08 -2.96 -15.54
N LEU A 195 4.80 -2.49 -16.75
CA LEU A 195 5.03 -1.08 -17.11
C LEU A 195 4.21 -0.12 -16.24
N LEU A 196 2.95 -0.45 -15.93
CA LEU A 196 2.12 0.34 -15.02
C LEU A 196 2.66 0.32 -13.58
N ALA A 197 3.23 -0.80 -13.13
CA ALA A 197 3.92 -0.92 -11.84
C ALA A 197 5.09 0.05 -11.76
N ALA A 198 5.93 0.09 -12.80
CA ALA A 198 7.04 1.04 -12.87
C ALA A 198 6.56 2.50 -12.85
N VAL A 199 5.47 2.82 -13.57
CA VAL A 199 4.89 4.18 -13.58
C VAL A 199 4.38 4.60 -12.20
N ILE A 200 3.74 3.71 -11.44
CA ILE A 200 3.34 4.06 -10.07
C ILE A 200 4.54 4.16 -9.14
N GLY A 201 5.58 3.33 -9.35
CA GLY A 201 6.83 3.36 -8.61
C GLY A 201 7.60 4.65 -8.77
N THR A 202 7.76 5.15 -10.01
CA THR A 202 8.43 6.44 -10.28
C THR A 202 7.66 7.62 -9.69
N ARG A 203 6.32 7.59 -9.76
CA ARG A 203 5.47 8.61 -9.11
C ARG A 203 5.58 8.58 -7.60
N LEU A 204 5.65 7.38 -6.99
CA LEU A 204 5.88 7.24 -5.55
C LEU A 204 7.22 7.82 -5.15
N VAL A 205 8.30 7.49 -5.86
CA VAL A 205 9.63 8.06 -5.63
C VAL A 205 9.60 9.58 -5.68
N GLN A 206 8.97 10.17 -6.71
CA GLN A 206 8.87 11.62 -6.83
C GLN A 206 8.12 12.23 -5.63
N SER A 207 7.02 11.60 -5.21
CA SER A 207 6.26 12.03 -4.03
C SER A 207 7.11 11.98 -2.76
N VAL A 208 7.89 10.91 -2.57
CA VAL A 208 8.79 10.74 -1.44
C VAL A 208 9.89 11.80 -1.43
N LYS A 209 10.57 12.01 -2.57
CA LYS A 209 11.64 13.00 -2.69
C LYS A 209 11.15 14.41 -2.36
N THR A 210 9.99 14.79 -2.87
CA THR A 210 9.37 16.09 -2.57
C THR A 210 8.96 16.20 -1.10
N SER A 211 8.36 15.16 -0.53
CA SER A 211 7.85 15.20 0.85
C SER A 211 8.98 15.23 1.90
N LEU A 212 10.10 14.59 1.61
CA LEU A 212 11.28 14.54 2.48
C LEU A 212 12.35 15.58 2.11
N ASN A 213 12.14 16.38 1.06
CA ASN A 213 13.09 17.36 0.54
C ASN A 213 14.49 16.76 0.23
N ILE A 214 14.52 15.57 -0.39
CA ILE A 214 15.73 14.80 -0.73
C ILE A 214 15.87 14.63 -2.24
N HIS A 215 15.97 15.74 -2.96
CA HIS A 215 15.92 15.72 -4.42
C HIS A 215 17.15 15.03 -5.05
N SER A 216 18.32 15.21 -4.45
CA SER A 216 19.61 14.75 -5.00
C SER A 216 20.00 13.35 -4.53
N ILE A 217 19.22 12.74 -3.61
CA ILE A 217 19.48 11.39 -3.14
C ILE A 217 19.58 10.37 -4.28
N GLN A 218 20.61 9.53 -4.23
CA GLN A 218 20.81 8.44 -5.19
C GLN A 218 19.62 7.48 -5.13
N THR A 219 19.09 7.13 -6.30
CA THR A 219 17.85 6.33 -6.40
C THR A 219 18.03 5.18 -7.38
N PHE A 220 17.64 3.99 -6.94
CA PHE A 220 17.65 2.76 -7.72
C PHE A 220 16.23 2.28 -7.99
N TYR A 221 15.97 1.83 -9.21
CA TYR A 221 14.67 1.31 -9.65
C TYR A 221 14.83 -0.17 -10.03
N TRP A 222 14.14 -1.05 -9.30
CA TRP A 222 14.24 -2.50 -9.40
C TRP A 222 12.96 -3.09 -9.99
N THR A 223 13.14 -3.99 -10.94
CA THR A 223 12.08 -4.79 -11.56
C THR A 223 12.71 -6.10 -12.04
N ASP A 224 11.96 -7.19 -12.00
CA ASP A 224 12.33 -8.49 -12.57
C ASP A 224 11.85 -8.66 -14.02
N SER A 225 11.02 -7.73 -14.52
CA SER A 225 10.52 -7.76 -15.89
C SER A 225 11.59 -7.36 -16.91
N LYS A 226 12.19 -8.37 -17.56
CA LYS A 226 13.07 -8.18 -18.73
C LYS A 226 12.35 -7.50 -19.89
N VAL A 227 11.05 -7.80 -20.09
CA VAL A 227 10.25 -7.22 -21.18
C VAL A 227 10.10 -5.71 -20.99
N MET A 228 9.73 -5.28 -19.78
CA MET A 228 9.64 -3.86 -19.43
C MET A 228 11.00 -3.16 -19.59
N LEU A 229 12.10 -3.76 -19.12
CA LEU A 229 13.43 -3.18 -19.26
C LEU A 229 13.82 -3.00 -20.73
N CYS A 230 13.49 -3.96 -21.60
CA CYS A 230 13.72 -3.85 -23.04
C CYS A 230 12.93 -2.69 -23.65
N TRP A 231 11.63 -2.57 -23.30
CA TRP A 231 10.78 -1.47 -23.77
C TRP A 231 11.30 -0.09 -23.37
N ILE A 232 11.79 0.05 -22.13
CA ILE A 232 12.32 1.33 -21.62
C ILE A 232 13.66 1.68 -22.28
N LYS A 233 14.55 0.70 -22.43
CA LYS A 233 15.88 0.92 -23.01
C LYS A 233 15.86 1.10 -24.52
N ASN A 234 14.70 0.88 -25.16
CA ASN A 234 14.53 0.93 -26.62
C ASN A 234 15.56 0.05 -27.36
N SER A 235 15.95 -1.08 -26.75
CA SER A 235 17.19 -1.79 -27.07
C SER A 235 17.00 -3.20 -27.65
N GLY A 236 15.85 -3.54 -28.25
CA GLY A 236 15.74 -4.86 -28.91
C GLY A 236 14.45 -5.19 -29.64
N THR A 237 14.63 -5.80 -30.81
CA THR A 237 13.65 -6.49 -31.67
C THR A 237 12.94 -7.62 -30.92
N TRP A 238 11.66 -7.80 -31.24
CA TRP A 238 10.63 -8.53 -30.47
C TRP A 238 10.80 -10.05 -30.31
N GLU A 239 11.80 -10.67 -30.94
CA GLU A 239 11.83 -12.11 -31.18
C GLU A 239 12.40 -12.96 -30.03
N ASN A 240 13.15 -12.37 -29.08
CA ASN A 240 13.93 -13.15 -28.10
C ASN A 240 13.37 -13.19 -26.66
N LEU A 241 12.12 -12.78 -26.42
CA LEU A 241 11.56 -12.66 -25.06
C LEU A 241 10.47 -13.70 -24.71
N ARG A 242 10.32 -14.75 -25.51
CA ARG A 242 9.51 -15.92 -25.15
C ARG A 242 10.43 -17.09 -24.85
N SER A 243 10.85 -17.21 -23.60
CA SER A 243 11.41 -18.43 -23.01
C SER A 243 10.82 -18.61 -21.62
#